data_AF-A0A2G6N4N7-F1
#
_entry.id   AF-A0A2G6N4N7-F1
#
_cell.length_a   1.000
_cell.length_b   1.000
_cell.length_c   1.000
_cell.angle_alpha   90.00
_cell.angle_beta   90.00
_cell.angle_gamma   90.00
#
_symmetry.space_group_name_H-M   'P 1'
#
loop_
_entity.id
_entity.type
_entity.pdbx_description
1 polymer ?
#
loop_
_entity_poly.entity_id
_entity_poly.type
_entity_poly.pdbx_seq_one_letter_code
_entity_poly.pdbx_strand_id
1 'polypeptide(L)'
;MKERTVSYSDRHFMAEALEMAESALTQGEFPVGCVIADGTAVVARGHRTGTTAGAVNEIDHAEINALRHLGLAGEHLDRTDLTIYSTMEPCLMCFAAIVLSGINRIVYAYEDVMGGGTGCDLTGLPPLYRDAPLTLVAGVRRRASLNLFRRFFTDPENGYWAGSLLSRYTLNQTKDSHRL
;
A
#
# COMPACT_ATOMS: atom_id res chain seq x y z
N MET A 1 6.54 1.98 18.35
CA MET A 1 7.20 1.41 17.15
C MET A 1 8.56 2.06 16.97
N LYS A 2 9.61 1.31 16.58
CA LYS A 2 10.91 1.90 16.26
C LYS A 2 10.90 2.31 14.79
N GLU A 3 10.87 3.62 14.53
CA GLU A 3 11.01 4.18 13.19
C GLU A 3 12.42 3.82 12.68
N ARG A 4 12.49 2.96 11.65
CA ARG A 4 13.76 2.53 11.04
C ARG A 4 14.02 3.32 9.76
N THR A 5 15.28 3.67 9.54
CA THR A 5 15.76 4.37 8.34
C THR A 5 15.47 3.58 7.07
N VAL A 6 14.97 4.29 6.04
CA VAL A 6 14.73 3.76 4.68
C VAL A 6 16.02 3.20 4.08
N SER A 7 16.00 1.95 3.62
CA SER A 7 17.14 1.30 2.97
C SER A 7 17.18 1.53 1.45
N TYR A 8 18.29 1.14 0.81
CA TYR A 8 18.35 1.10 -0.66
C TYR A 8 17.36 0.07 -1.24
N SER A 9 17.23 -1.10 -0.62
CA SER A 9 16.27 -2.13 -1.04
C SER A 9 14.83 -1.64 -0.93
N ASP A 10 14.49 -0.86 0.10
CA ASP A 10 13.15 -0.27 0.24
C ASP A 10 12.81 0.61 -0.97
N ARG A 11 13.77 1.43 -1.44
CA ARG A 11 13.57 2.26 -2.65
C ARG A 11 13.52 1.42 -3.92
N HIS A 12 14.19 0.27 -3.99
CA HIS A 12 14.14 -0.60 -5.15
C HIS A 12 12.76 -1.26 -5.27
N PHE A 13 12.32 -1.98 -4.24
CA PHE A 13 11.02 -2.68 -4.25
C PHE A 13 9.83 -1.72 -4.32
N MET A 14 9.94 -0.53 -3.73
CA MET A 14 8.90 0.50 -3.91
C MET A 14 8.82 1.01 -5.35
N ALA A 15 9.92 0.99 -6.13
CA ALA A 15 9.85 1.32 -7.56
C ALA A 15 9.00 0.28 -8.31
N GLU A 16 9.16 -1.00 -7.98
CA GLU A 16 8.37 -2.07 -8.57
C GLU A 16 6.89 -2.01 -8.16
N ALA A 17 6.59 -1.62 -6.91
CA ALA A 17 5.21 -1.35 -6.49
C ALA A 17 4.58 -0.18 -7.27
N LEU A 18 5.36 0.83 -7.63
CA LEU A 18 4.89 1.95 -8.46
C LEU A 18 4.58 1.53 -9.90
N GLU A 19 5.28 0.54 -10.46
CA GLU A 19 4.94 -0.03 -11.77
C GLU A 19 3.57 -0.74 -11.73
N MET A 20 3.26 -1.42 -10.63
CA MET A 20 1.94 -2.01 -10.40
C MET A 20 0.86 -0.92 -10.25
N ALA A 21 1.16 0.19 -9.58
CA ALA A 21 0.24 1.32 -9.44
C ALA A 21 -0.03 2.05 -10.76
N GLU A 22 1.01 2.22 -11.59
CA GLU A 22 0.88 2.74 -12.96
C GLU A 22 -0.01 1.80 -13.80
N SER A 23 0.15 0.48 -13.65
CA SER A 23 -0.69 -0.50 -14.35
C SER A 23 -2.17 -0.35 -13.98
N ALA A 24 -2.49 -0.21 -12.69
CA ALA A 24 -3.86 0.11 -12.26
C ALA A 24 -4.36 1.43 -12.87
N LEU A 25 -3.56 2.50 -12.80
CA LEU A 25 -3.93 3.79 -13.36
C LEU A 25 -4.23 3.72 -14.86
N THR A 26 -3.42 3.00 -15.64
CA THR A 26 -3.65 2.83 -17.09
C THR A 26 -4.93 2.07 -17.43
N GLN A 27 -5.44 1.27 -16.49
CA GLN A 27 -6.71 0.55 -16.60
C GLN A 27 -7.90 1.37 -16.08
N GLY A 28 -7.68 2.61 -15.64
CA GLY A 28 -8.71 3.46 -15.01
C GLY A 28 -9.00 3.08 -13.55
N GLU A 29 -8.16 2.23 -12.95
CA GLU A 29 -8.31 1.79 -11.57
C GLU A 29 -7.62 2.78 -10.60
N PHE A 30 -8.10 2.86 -9.36
CA PHE A 30 -7.49 3.67 -8.31
C PHE A 30 -6.02 3.26 -8.11
N PRO A 31 -5.05 4.19 -8.17
CA PRO A 31 -3.67 3.87 -8.55
C PRO A 31 -2.82 3.36 -7.38
N VAL A 32 -3.21 2.19 -6.85
CA VAL A 32 -2.48 1.50 -5.78
C VAL A 32 -1.85 0.24 -6.36
N GLY A 33 -0.55 0.12 -6.17
CA GLY A 33 0.26 -1.07 -6.41
C GLY A 33 0.93 -1.56 -5.14
N CYS A 34 1.21 -2.86 -5.09
CA CYS A 34 1.82 -3.55 -3.97
C CYS A 34 2.74 -4.68 -4.45
N VAL A 35 3.88 -4.86 -3.79
CA VAL A 35 4.74 -6.05 -3.95
C VAL A 35 5.12 -6.64 -2.60
N ILE A 36 5.41 -7.93 -2.57
CA ILE A 36 5.93 -8.64 -1.40
C ILE A 36 7.29 -9.21 -1.79
N ALA A 37 8.31 -8.99 -0.96
CA ALA A 37 9.68 -9.43 -1.23
C ALA A 37 10.30 -10.11 -0.01
N ASP A 38 11.25 -11.02 -0.26
CA ASP A 38 12.04 -11.75 0.74
C ASP A 38 13.37 -11.05 1.10
N GLY A 39 13.53 -9.80 0.65
CA GLY A 39 14.76 -9.02 0.78
C GLY A 39 15.71 -9.14 -0.40
N THR A 40 15.57 -10.17 -1.24
CA THR A 40 16.38 -10.37 -2.45
C THR A 40 15.58 -10.20 -3.73
N ALA A 41 14.33 -10.68 -3.76
CA ALA A 41 13.47 -10.64 -4.93
C ALA A 41 12.00 -10.43 -4.54
N VAL A 42 11.22 -9.95 -5.50
CA VAL A 42 9.76 -9.91 -5.38
C VAL A 42 9.20 -11.33 -5.56
N VAL A 43 8.45 -11.79 -4.57
CA VAL A 43 7.80 -13.11 -4.54
C VAL A 43 6.31 -13.03 -4.87
N ALA A 44 5.69 -11.86 -4.75
CA ALA A 44 4.30 -11.64 -5.16
C ALA A 44 4.04 -10.17 -5.52
N ARG A 45 3.07 -9.92 -6.39
CA ARG A 45 2.67 -8.59 -6.87
C ARG A 45 1.16 -8.44 -6.84
N GLY A 46 0.68 -7.22 -6.69
CA GLY A 46 -0.74 -6.91 -6.80
C GLY A 46 -0.94 -5.44 -7.17
N HIS A 47 -2.04 -5.15 -7.84
CA HIS A 47 -2.52 -3.79 -8.03
C HIS A 47 -4.02 -3.75 -7.73
N ARG A 48 -4.54 -2.55 -7.50
CA ARG A 48 -5.97 -2.33 -7.28
C ARG A 48 -6.75 -2.72 -8.53
N THR A 49 -7.89 -3.36 -8.31
CA THR A 49 -8.92 -3.64 -9.32
C THR A 49 -10.31 -3.36 -8.74
N GLY A 50 -11.33 -3.22 -9.59
CA GLY A 50 -12.72 -3.11 -9.17
C GLY A 50 -13.17 -1.70 -8.74
N THR A 51 -12.55 -0.65 -9.26
CA THR A 51 -12.96 0.76 -9.09
C THR A 51 -13.50 1.39 -10.36
N THR A 52 -13.33 0.71 -11.49
CA THR A 52 -13.92 1.11 -12.77
C THR A 52 -15.45 0.98 -12.74
N ALA A 53 -16.13 1.85 -13.50
CA ALA A 53 -17.59 1.87 -13.54
C ALA A 53 -18.16 0.55 -14.08
N GLY A 54 -19.12 -0.03 -13.36
CA GLY A 54 -19.87 -1.22 -13.80
C GLY A 54 -19.46 -2.55 -13.14
N ALA A 55 -18.34 -2.62 -12.42
CA ALA A 55 -17.89 -3.82 -11.70
C ALA A 55 -17.18 -3.45 -10.39
N VAL A 56 -17.85 -2.68 -9.54
CA VAL A 56 -17.25 -2.16 -8.29
C VAL A 56 -17.03 -3.28 -7.27
N ASN A 57 -15.79 -3.40 -6.79
CA ASN A 57 -15.38 -4.26 -5.68
C ASN A 57 -14.40 -3.49 -4.77
N GLU A 58 -14.73 -3.40 -3.49
CA GLU A 58 -13.92 -2.71 -2.48
C GLU A 58 -12.96 -3.65 -1.73
N ILE A 59 -12.90 -4.93 -2.09
CA ILE A 59 -12.02 -5.90 -1.42
C ILE A 59 -10.72 -6.14 -2.21
N ASP A 60 -10.74 -5.94 -3.53
CA ASP A 60 -9.60 -6.24 -4.40
C ASP A 60 -8.55 -5.12 -4.41
N HIS A 61 -8.10 -4.77 -3.21
CA HIS A 61 -6.97 -3.87 -2.98
C HIS A 61 -5.65 -4.51 -3.40
N ALA A 62 -4.66 -3.67 -3.70
CA ALA A 62 -3.35 -4.13 -4.17
C ALA A 62 -2.68 -5.11 -3.19
N GLU A 63 -2.78 -4.84 -1.89
CA GLU A 63 -2.23 -5.68 -0.82
C GLU A 63 -2.95 -7.04 -0.74
N ILE A 64 -4.28 -7.04 -0.87
CA ILE A 64 -5.07 -8.28 -0.87
C ILE A 64 -4.74 -9.12 -2.09
N ASN A 65 -4.65 -8.50 -3.27
CA ASN A 65 -4.26 -9.18 -4.50
C ASN A 65 -2.83 -9.74 -4.41
N ALA A 66 -1.89 -8.98 -3.84
CA ALA A 66 -0.52 -9.46 -3.60
C ALA A 66 -0.48 -10.65 -2.61
N LEU A 67 -1.26 -10.60 -1.52
CA LEU A 67 -1.37 -11.70 -0.56
C LEU A 67 -2.01 -12.96 -1.17
N ARG A 68 -3.02 -12.81 -2.04
CA ARG A 68 -3.60 -13.94 -2.79
C ARG A 68 -2.56 -14.59 -3.69
N HIS A 69 -1.80 -13.80 -4.45
CA HIS A 69 -0.72 -14.32 -5.28
C HIS A 69 0.41 -14.95 -4.46
N LEU A 70 0.70 -14.41 -3.27
CA LEU A 70 1.66 -14.99 -2.33
C LEU A 70 1.20 -16.38 -1.83
N GLY A 71 -0.10 -16.61 -1.68
CA GLY A 71 -0.65 -17.92 -1.34
C GLY A 71 -0.43 -18.98 -2.42
N LEU A 72 -0.19 -18.55 -3.67
CA LEU A 72 0.15 -19.43 -4.79
C LEU A 72 1.67 -19.69 -4.90
N ALA A 73 2.50 -18.84 -4.28
CA ALA A 73 3.92 -19.07 -4.10
C ALA A 73 4.10 -20.05 -2.92
N GLY A 74 4.60 -21.26 -3.22
CA GLY A 74 4.52 -22.44 -2.34
C GLY A 74 5.05 -22.30 -0.90
N GLU A 75 4.85 -23.36 -0.11
CA GLU A 75 4.97 -23.37 1.37
C GLU A 75 6.37 -23.09 1.96
N HIS A 76 7.41 -22.89 1.15
CA HIS A 76 8.80 -22.77 1.62
C HIS A 76 9.21 -21.36 2.05
N LEU A 77 8.34 -20.36 1.94
CA LEU A 77 8.65 -18.99 2.31
C LEU A 77 8.39 -18.76 3.81
N ASP A 78 9.44 -18.38 4.56
CA ASP A 78 9.25 -17.85 5.90
C ASP A 78 8.57 -16.47 5.81
N ARG A 79 7.30 -16.41 6.21
CA ARG A 79 6.49 -15.19 6.17
C ARG A 79 7.07 -14.08 7.04
N THR A 80 7.83 -14.43 8.08
CA THR A 80 8.37 -13.44 9.03
C THR A 80 9.52 -12.63 8.46
N ASP A 81 10.20 -13.16 7.43
CA ASP A 81 11.27 -12.48 6.68
C ASP A 81 10.74 -11.66 5.49
N LEU A 82 9.45 -11.80 5.16
CA LEU A 82 8.84 -11.05 4.07
C LEU A 82 8.59 -9.60 4.46
N THR A 83 8.66 -8.72 3.45
CA THR A 83 8.27 -7.32 3.54
C THR A 83 7.23 -7.00 2.49
N ILE A 84 6.17 -6.29 2.89
CA ILE A 84 5.19 -5.73 1.96
C ILE A 84 5.54 -4.26 1.65
N TYR A 85 5.49 -3.90 0.37
CA TYR A 85 5.71 -2.56 -0.13
C TYR A 85 4.44 -2.09 -0.84
N SER A 86 3.70 -1.17 -0.22
CA SER A 86 2.47 -0.60 -0.79
C SER A 86 2.66 0.86 -1.18
N THR A 87 2.18 1.24 -2.36
CA THR A 87 2.28 2.63 -2.84
C THR A 87 1.39 3.60 -2.06
N MET A 88 0.41 3.08 -1.32
CA MET A 88 -0.40 3.83 -0.36
C MET A 88 -0.32 3.17 1.01
N GLU A 89 -0.54 3.93 2.07
CA GLU A 89 -0.70 3.36 3.40
C GLU A 89 -1.84 2.32 3.39
N PRO A 90 -1.59 1.07 3.84
CA PRO A 90 -2.64 0.05 3.89
C PRO A 90 -3.81 0.50 4.76
N CYS A 91 -5.03 0.35 4.24
CA CYS A 91 -6.23 0.58 5.04
C CYS A 91 -6.40 -0.48 6.13
N LEU A 92 -7.36 -0.31 7.04
CA LEU A 92 -7.56 -1.24 8.17
C LEU A 92 -7.76 -2.71 7.74
N MET A 93 -8.47 -2.95 6.63
CA MET A 93 -8.66 -4.30 6.05
C MET A 93 -7.32 -4.92 5.65
N CYS A 94 -6.55 -4.19 4.83
CA CYS A 94 -5.26 -4.65 4.32
C CYS A 94 -4.26 -4.83 5.46
N PHE A 95 -4.23 -3.88 6.40
CA PHE A 95 -3.38 -3.95 7.59
C PHE A 95 -3.64 -5.22 8.40
N ALA A 96 -4.91 -5.52 8.72
CA ALA A 96 -5.26 -6.75 9.43
C ALA A 96 -4.90 -8.02 8.61
N ALA A 97 -5.13 -8.01 7.30
CA ALA A 97 -4.78 -9.13 6.42
C ALA A 97 -3.27 -9.40 6.37
N ILE A 98 -2.44 -8.36 6.38
CA ILE A 98 -0.98 -8.47 6.43
C ILE A 98 -0.54 -9.13 7.75
N VAL A 99 -1.09 -8.67 8.89
CA VAL A 99 -0.81 -9.26 10.21
C VAL A 99 -1.20 -10.74 10.23
N LEU A 100 -2.40 -11.07 9.73
CA LEU A 100 -2.88 -12.46 9.63
C LEU A 100 -2.00 -13.34 8.74
N SER A 101 -1.31 -12.74 7.78
CA SER A 101 -0.39 -13.45 6.87
C SER A 101 0.99 -13.68 7.49
N GLY A 102 1.24 -13.20 8.72
CA GLY A 102 2.51 -13.37 9.43
C GLY A 102 3.64 -12.46 8.92
N ILE A 103 3.33 -11.47 8.07
CA ILE A 103 4.31 -10.52 7.53
C ILE A 103 4.49 -9.39 8.55
N ASN A 104 5.73 -9.24 9.03
CA ASN A 104 6.02 -8.32 10.14
C ASN A 104 6.53 -6.96 9.69
N ARG A 105 6.87 -6.77 8.41
CA ARG A 105 7.41 -5.50 7.90
C ARG A 105 6.52 -4.91 6.81
N ILE A 106 6.05 -3.70 7.05
CA ILE A 106 5.21 -2.91 6.14
C ILE A 106 5.95 -1.64 5.76
N VAL A 107 6.12 -1.42 4.47
CA VAL A 107 6.73 -0.22 3.92
C VAL A 107 5.72 0.42 2.99
N TYR A 108 5.44 1.72 3.16
CA TYR A 108 4.52 2.42 2.28
C TYR A 108 5.04 3.77 1.79
N ALA A 109 4.53 4.21 0.65
CA ALA A 109 4.96 5.45 0.01
C ALA A 109 4.13 6.66 0.45
N TYR A 110 2.83 6.66 0.15
CA TYR A 110 1.93 7.79 0.36
C TYR A 110 0.95 7.51 1.50
N GLU A 111 0.87 8.42 2.47
CA GLU A 111 -0.06 8.29 3.60
C GLU A 111 -1.53 8.35 3.18
N ASP A 112 -2.39 7.63 3.88
CA ASP A 112 -3.83 7.65 3.67
C ASP A 112 -4.52 8.40 4.82
N VAL A 113 -4.78 9.68 4.60
CA VAL A 113 -5.44 10.56 5.60
C VAL A 113 -6.92 10.23 5.84
N MET A 114 -7.50 9.29 5.08
CA MET A 114 -8.90 8.93 5.17
C MET A 114 -9.10 7.54 5.76
N GLY A 115 -8.38 6.56 5.24
CA GLY A 115 -8.57 5.14 5.54
C GLY A 115 -7.36 4.44 6.16
N GLY A 116 -6.25 5.14 6.38
CA GLY A 116 -4.99 4.59 6.86
C GLY A 116 -5.15 3.74 8.11
N GLY A 117 -4.77 2.46 8.02
CA GLY A 117 -4.92 1.50 9.11
C GLY A 117 -3.70 1.40 10.03
N THR A 118 -2.56 1.94 9.61
CA THR A 118 -1.28 1.65 10.28
C THR A 118 -1.09 2.40 11.60
N GLY A 119 -1.87 3.45 11.84
CA GLY A 119 -1.94 4.18 13.10
C GLY A 119 -2.98 3.63 14.10
N CYS A 120 -3.61 2.49 13.83
CA CYS A 120 -4.62 1.91 14.72
C CYS A 120 -4.02 1.52 16.08
N ASP A 121 -4.72 1.85 17.19
CA ASP A 121 -4.33 1.42 18.52
C ASP A 121 -4.62 -0.07 18.72
N LEU A 122 -3.56 -0.87 18.83
CA LEU A 122 -3.65 -2.32 18.95
C LEU A 122 -3.79 -2.81 20.40
N THR A 123 -3.64 -1.94 21.40
CA THR A 123 -3.56 -2.35 22.82
C THR A 123 -4.84 -3.05 23.30
N GLY A 124 -6.00 -2.67 22.76
CA GLY A 124 -7.29 -3.27 23.07
C GLY A 124 -7.64 -4.54 22.29
N LEU A 125 -6.83 -4.96 21.30
CA LEU A 125 -7.16 -6.07 20.41
C LEU A 125 -6.73 -7.44 20.96
N PRO A 126 -7.22 -8.57 20.42
CA PRO A 126 -6.74 -9.90 20.77
C PRO A 126 -5.22 -10.07 20.55
N PRO A 127 -4.57 -11.04 21.25
CA PRO A 127 -3.10 -11.23 21.24
C PRO A 127 -2.47 -11.26 19.84
N LEU A 128 -3.16 -11.85 18.86
CA LEU A 128 -2.71 -11.92 17.47
C LEU A 128 -2.34 -10.55 16.87
N TYR A 129 -3.10 -9.51 17.21
CA TYR A 129 -2.87 -8.14 16.71
C TYR A 129 -2.08 -7.31 17.72
N ARG A 130 -2.43 -7.40 19.01
CA ARG A 130 -1.79 -6.63 20.09
C ARG A 130 -0.29 -6.90 20.18
N ASP A 131 0.10 -8.17 20.04
CA ASP A 131 1.47 -8.61 20.26
C ASP A 131 2.26 -8.77 18.94
N ALA A 132 1.67 -8.36 17.81
CA ALA A 132 2.29 -8.46 16.49
C ALA A 132 3.61 -7.65 16.45
N PRO A 133 4.75 -8.26 16.06
CA PRO A 133 6.06 -7.60 16.09
C PRO A 133 6.28 -6.70 14.86
N LEU A 134 5.36 -5.77 14.63
CA LEU A 134 5.30 -4.96 13.43
C LEU A 134 6.42 -3.92 13.34
N THR A 135 7.03 -3.84 12.16
CA THR A 135 7.93 -2.78 11.74
C THR A 135 7.31 -2.01 10.60
N LEU A 136 7.06 -0.72 10.82
CA LEU A 136 6.52 0.18 9.79
C LEU A 136 7.58 1.15 9.28
N VAL A 137 7.59 1.41 7.98
CA VAL A 137 8.39 2.46 7.35
C VAL A 137 7.52 3.23 6.37
N ALA A 138 7.36 4.53 6.62
CA ALA A 138 6.55 5.42 5.81
C ALA A 138 7.40 6.23 4.82
N GLY A 139 6.76 6.80 3.81
CA GLY A 139 7.33 7.87 2.98
C GLY A 139 8.31 7.42 1.89
N VAL A 140 8.46 6.12 1.63
CA VAL A 140 9.43 5.63 0.62
C VAL A 140 8.95 5.97 -0.78
N ARG A 141 9.71 6.78 -1.54
CA ARG A 141 9.27 7.29 -2.86
C ARG A 141 7.90 7.98 -2.86
N ARG A 142 7.48 8.54 -1.73
CA ARG A 142 6.21 9.23 -1.53
C ARG A 142 5.79 10.14 -2.69
N ARG A 143 6.69 11.01 -3.15
CA ARG A 143 6.41 11.97 -4.23
C ARG A 143 6.02 11.30 -5.55
N ALA A 144 6.63 10.15 -5.88
CA ALA A 144 6.29 9.41 -7.08
C ALA A 144 4.87 8.82 -6.97
N SER A 145 4.55 8.23 -5.81
CA SER A 145 3.20 7.73 -5.54
C SER A 145 2.14 8.83 -5.59
N LEU A 146 2.37 9.95 -4.88
CA LEU A 146 1.49 11.13 -4.90
C LEU A 146 1.20 11.64 -6.32
N ASN A 147 2.16 11.55 -7.24
CA ASN A 147 1.95 11.94 -8.64
C ASN A 147 0.88 11.08 -9.33
N LEU A 148 0.86 9.77 -9.07
CA LEU A 148 -0.15 8.86 -9.61
C LEU A 148 -1.54 9.20 -9.10
N PHE A 149 -1.70 9.43 -7.79
CA PHE A 149 -2.97 9.85 -7.21
C PHE A 149 -3.45 11.21 -7.74
N ARG A 150 -2.53 12.16 -7.93
CA ARG A 150 -2.90 13.43 -8.58
C ARG A 150 -3.42 13.22 -9.99
N ARG A 151 -2.71 12.43 -10.81
CA ARG A 151 -3.15 12.11 -12.18
C ARG A 151 -4.56 11.50 -12.17
N PHE A 152 -4.80 10.53 -11.27
CA PHE A 152 -6.11 9.91 -11.11
C PHE A 152 -7.22 10.91 -10.73
N PHE A 153 -7.00 11.74 -9.71
CA PHE A 153 -8.01 12.69 -9.23
C PHE A 153 -8.19 13.93 -10.13
N THR A 154 -7.25 14.22 -11.03
CA THR A 154 -7.40 15.30 -12.03
C THR A 154 -8.09 14.85 -13.31
N ASP A 155 -8.20 13.54 -13.52
CA ASP A 155 -8.88 12.98 -14.68
C ASP A 155 -10.40 13.12 -14.50
N PRO A 156 -11.09 13.88 -15.38
CA PRO A 156 -12.52 14.12 -15.25
C PRO A 156 -13.39 12.87 -15.46
N GLU A 157 -12.84 11.81 -16.08
CA GLU A 157 -13.56 10.55 -16.30
C GLU A 157 -13.63 9.69 -15.02
N ASN A 158 -12.79 10.00 -14.01
CA ASN A 158 -12.72 9.23 -12.77
C ASN A 158 -13.63 9.83 -11.67
N GLY A 159 -14.76 9.15 -11.41
CA GLY A 159 -15.68 9.52 -10.32
C GLY A 159 -15.31 8.95 -8.95
N TYR A 160 -14.42 7.97 -8.88
CA TYR A 160 -14.09 7.25 -7.65
C TYR A 160 -13.39 8.16 -6.62
N TRP A 161 -14.01 8.32 -5.43
CA TRP A 161 -13.59 9.25 -4.36
C TRP A 161 -13.43 10.73 -4.77
N ALA A 162 -14.02 11.17 -5.88
CA ALA A 162 -14.00 12.57 -6.27
C ALA A 162 -14.59 13.48 -5.15
N GLY A 163 -13.89 14.58 -4.83
CA GLY A 163 -14.33 15.54 -3.80
C GLY A 163 -14.20 15.07 -2.34
N SER A 164 -13.71 13.85 -2.12
CA SER A 164 -13.49 13.29 -0.79
C SER A 164 -12.36 13.99 -0.01
N LEU A 165 -12.19 13.65 1.28
CA LEU A 165 -11.06 14.14 2.09
C LEU A 165 -9.71 13.82 1.41
N LEU A 166 -9.54 12.59 0.94
CA LEU A 166 -8.32 12.11 0.32
C LEU A 166 -8.03 12.82 -1.01
N SER A 167 -9.06 12.98 -1.85
CA SER A 167 -8.93 13.71 -3.13
C SER A 167 -8.48 15.16 -2.89
N ARG A 168 -9.16 15.89 -2.00
CA ARG A 168 -8.79 17.27 -1.64
C ARG A 168 -7.40 17.36 -1.04
N TYR A 169 -7.06 16.46 -0.12
CA TYR A 169 -5.74 16.39 0.50
C TYR A 169 -4.64 16.20 -0.55
N THR A 170 -4.83 15.25 -1.48
CA THR A 170 -3.88 14.93 -2.56
C THR A 170 -3.66 16.12 -3.50
N LEU A 171 -4.74 16.77 -3.93
CA LEU A 171 -4.69 17.90 -4.86
C LEU A 171 -4.09 19.16 -4.23
N ASN A 172 -4.25 19.36 -2.91
CA ASN A 172 -3.73 20.51 -2.19
C ASN A 172 -2.26 20.40 -1.80
N GLN A 173 -1.65 19.22 -1.90
CA GLN A 173 -0.22 19.09 -1.65
C GLN A 173 0.55 19.91 -2.69
N THR A 174 1.64 20.58 -2.31
CA THR A 174 2.51 21.27 -3.27
C THR A 174 3.53 20.28 -3.87
N LYS A 175 4.30 20.68 -4.89
CA LYS A 175 5.39 19.85 -5.43
C LYS A 175 6.58 19.74 -4.46
N ASP A 176 6.64 20.59 -3.43
CA ASP A 176 7.78 20.81 -2.53
C ASP A 176 7.48 20.51 -1.05
N SER A 177 6.38 19.82 -0.71
CA SER A 177 6.06 19.44 0.67
C SER A 177 6.96 18.31 1.20
N HIS A 178 8.23 18.64 1.44
CA HIS A 178 9.18 17.89 2.26
C HIS A 178 9.81 18.84 3.28
N ARG A 179 9.08 19.10 4.37
CA ARG A 179 9.67 19.48 5.64
C ARG A 179 8.92 18.76 6.75
N LEU A 180 9.16 17.45 6.85
CA LEU A 180 9.22 16.70 8.10
C LEU A 180 10.19 15.53 7.86
#